data_AF-A0A933DP47-F1
#
_entry.id   AF-A0A933DP47-F1
#
_cell.length_a   1.000
_cell.length_b   1.000
_cell.length_c   1.000
_cell.angle_alpha   90.00
_cell.angle_beta   90.00
_cell.angle_gamma   90.00
#
_symmetry.space_group_name_H-M   'P 1'
#
loop_
_entity.id
_entity.type
_entity.pdbx_description
1 polymer ?
#
loop_
_entity_poly.entity_id
_entity_poly.type
_entity_poly.pdbx_seq_one_letter_code
_entity_poly.pdbx_strand_id
1 'polypeptide(L)'
;MRLGNHYLKELRKRSKASHVYRKYQLIGLEIAELLKDETHKALYIKLAKEGNADALLRLAKEVAERKGIKKKGAYFMKVLHSR
;
A
#
# COMPACT_ATOMS: atom_id res chain seq x y z
N MET A 1 -18.35 -14.76 -4.49
CA MET A 1 -16.91 -14.74 -4.86
C MET A 1 -16.04 -14.70 -3.59
N ARG A 2 -15.31 -15.78 -3.26
CA ARG A 2 -14.39 -15.84 -2.10
C ARG A 2 -12.99 -15.34 -2.50
N LEU A 3 -12.81 -14.02 -2.58
CA LEU A 3 -11.53 -13.38 -2.99
C LEU A 3 -10.46 -13.36 -1.87
N GLY A 4 -10.84 -13.55 -0.60
CA GLY A 4 -9.93 -13.36 0.54
C GLY A 4 -8.79 -14.38 0.65
N ASN A 5 -9.05 -15.67 0.38
CA ASN A 5 -8.06 -16.72 0.61
C ASN A 5 -6.93 -16.75 -0.43
N HIS A 6 -7.21 -16.39 -1.68
CA HIS A 6 -6.17 -16.36 -2.73
C HIS A 6 -5.27 -15.12 -2.56
N TYR A 7 -5.89 -13.98 -2.26
CA TYR A 7 -5.18 -12.72 -2.01
C TYR A 7 -4.20 -12.83 -0.83
N LEU A 8 -4.63 -13.44 0.30
CA LEU A 8 -3.74 -13.69 1.44
C LEU A 8 -2.58 -14.65 1.10
N LYS A 9 -2.80 -15.61 0.20
CA LYS A 9 -1.77 -16.58 -0.22
C LYS A 9 -0.70 -15.91 -1.09
N GLU A 10 -1.14 -15.08 -2.04
CA GLU A 10 -0.25 -14.28 -2.90
C GLU A 10 0.55 -13.27 -2.08
N LEU A 11 -0.10 -12.60 -1.12
CA LEU A 11 0.58 -11.74 -0.14
C LEU A 11 1.66 -12.50 0.63
N ARG A 12 1.38 -13.73 1.07
CA ARG A 12 2.36 -14.56 1.81
C ARG A 12 3.56 -14.96 0.94
N LYS A 13 3.33 -15.27 -0.34
CA LYS A 13 4.39 -15.54 -1.32
C LYS A 13 5.30 -14.34 -1.52
N ARG A 14 4.72 -13.15 -1.72
CA ARG A 14 5.47 -11.88 -1.87
C ARG A 14 6.27 -11.54 -0.61
N SER A 15 5.68 -11.75 0.57
CA SER A 15 6.34 -11.52 1.87
C SER A 15 7.65 -12.31 2.01
N LYS A 16 7.64 -13.58 1.59
CA LYS A 16 8.83 -14.44 1.65
C LYS A 16 9.94 -13.98 0.69
N ALA A 17 9.59 -13.49 -0.50
CA ALA A 17 10.57 -13.01 -1.46
C ALA A 17 11.23 -11.68 -1.05
N SER A 18 10.53 -10.84 -0.28
CA SER A 18 10.99 -9.48 0.06
C SER A 18 11.58 -9.32 1.46
N HIS A 19 11.92 -10.40 2.18
CA HIS A 19 12.36 -10.35 3.59
C HIS A 19 11.38 -9.57 4.48
N VAL A 20 10.08 -9.80 4.29
CA VAL A 20 9.05 -9.11 5.05
C VAL A 20 8.62 -9.96 6.24
N TYR A 21 8.82 -9.42 7.44
CA TYR A 21 8.60 -10.11 8.71
C TYR A 21 7.32 -9.64 9.44
N ARG A 22 6.80 -8.45 9.10
CA ARG A 22 5.71 -7.80 9.83
C ARG A 22 4.56 -7.38 8.91
N LYS A 23 3.32 -7.39 9.43
CA LYS A 23 2.09 -7.00 8.69
C LYS A 23 2.21 -5.62 8.05
N TYR A 24 2.75 -4.63 8.77
CA TYR A 24 2.88 -3.25 8.26
C TYR A 24 3.85 -3.14 7.07
N GLN A 25 4.87 -4.00 7.00
CA GLN A 25 5.81 -4.00 5.86
C GLN A 25 5.13 -4.50 4.59
N LEU A 26 4.28 -5.53 4.70
CA LEU A 26 3.45 -6.00 3.58
C LEU A 26 2.51 -4.90 3.09
N ILE A 27 1.82 -4.25 4.03
CA ILE A 27 0.90 -3.16 3.69
C ILE A 27 1.63 -2.00 3.02
N GLY A 28 2.81 -1.61 3.53
CA GLY A 28 3.61 -0.56 2.91
C GLY A 28 4.05 -0.89 1.47
N LEU A 29 4.43 -2.14 1.21
CA LEU A 29 4.75 -2.60 -0.14
C LEU A 29 3.52 -2.59 -1.05
N GLU A 30 2.38 -3.04 -0.55
CA GLU A 30 1.13 -3.04 -1.30
C GLU A 30 0.67 -1.63 -1.66
N ILE A 31 0.80 -0.67 -0.73
CA ILE A 31 0.53 0.75 -1.01
C ILE A 31 1.44 1.25 -2.14
N ALA A 32 2.73 0.92 -2.08
CA ALA A 32 3.69 1.32 -3.12
C ALA A 32 3.30 0.78 -4.50
N GLU A 33 2.89 -0.49 -4.57
CA GLU A 33 2.44 -1.16 -5.80
C GLU A 33 1.14 -0.55 -6.34
N LEU A 34 0.14 -0.33 -5.48
CA LEU A 34 -1.15 0.28 -5.84
C LEU A 34 -0.98 1.69 -6.43
N LEU A 35 -0.06 2.47 -5.85
CA LEU A 35 0.25 3.82 -6.27
C LEU A 35 1.25 3.88 -7.43
N LYS A 36 1.77 2.73 -7.89
CA LYS A 36 2.85 2.63 -8.88
C LYS A 36 4.06 3.50 -8.50
N ASP A 37 4.41 3.48 -7.22
CA ASP A 37 5.42 4.34 -6.59
C ASP A 37 6.40 3.51 -5.73
N GLU A 38 6.93 2.45 -6.33
CA GLU A 38 7.82 1.49 -5.67
C GLU A 38 9.14 2.12 -5.19
N THR A 39 9.57 3.22 -5.80
CA THR A 39 10.76 3.99 -5.40
C THR A 39 10.63 4.54 -3.97
N HIS A 40 9.40 4.80 -3.51
CA HIS A 40 9.11 5.29 -2.16
C HIS A 40 8.57 4.21 -1.21
N LYS A 41 8.75 2.92 -1.51
CA LYS A 41 8.27 1.82 -0.65
C LYS A 41 8.67 1.93 0.82
N ALA A 42 9.88 2.42 1.11
CA ALA A 42 10.35 2.62 2.49
C ALA A 42 9.51 3.64 3.25
N LEU A 43 9.07 4.72 2.58
CA LEU A 43 8.16 5.72 3.14
C LEU A 43 6.80 5.10 3.47
N TYR A 44 6.22 4.33 2.54
CA TYR A 44 4.92 3.69 2.77
C TYR A 44 4.97 2.64 3.88
N ILE A 45 6.06 1.89 4.00
CA ILE A 45 6.31 0.98 5.13
C ILE A 45 6.38 1.76 6.44
N LYS A 46 7.08 2.90 6.47
CA LYS A 46 7.16 3.76 7.65
C LYS A 46 5.78 4.29 8.05
N LEU A 47 5.01 4.81 7.10
CA LEU A 47 3.64 5.28 7.33
C LEU A 47 2.74 4.16 7.88
N ALA A 48 2.80 2.96 7.31
CA ALA A 48 2.04 1.81 7.79
C ALA A 48 2.49 1.31 9.18
N LYS A 49 3.75 1.55 9.56
CA LYS A 49 4.28 1.22 10.88
C LYS A 49 3.82 2.21 11.96
N GLU A 50 3.83 3.50 11.64
CA GLU A 50 3.59 4.60 12.58
C GLU A 50 2.11 5.00 12.65
N GLY A 51 1.35 4.76 11.59
CA GLY A 51 -0.06 5.12 11.47
C GLY A 51 -1.01 3.94 11.42
N ASN A 52 -2.26 4.22 11.05
CA ASN A 52 -3.26 3.18 10.83
C ASN A 52 -3.10 2.55 9.44
N ALA A 53 -2.40 1.41 9.39
CA ALA A 53 -2.09 0.68 8.17
C ALA A 53 -3.35 0.35 7.32
N ASP A 54 -4.45 -0.04 7.95
CA ASP A 54 -5.69 -0.40 7.25
C ASP A 54 -6.40 0.84 6.66
N ALA A 55 -6.26 2.00 7.30
CA ALA A 55 -6.75 3.28 6.76
C ALA A 55 -5.89 3.76 5.58
N LEU A 56 -4.56 3.65 5.69
CA LEU A 56 -3.62 3.98 4.61
C LEU A 56 -3.84 3.10 3.38
N LEU A 57 -4.05 1.79 3.58
CA LEU A 57 -4.33 0.86 2.48
C LEU A 57 -5.66 1.19 1.79
N ARG A 58 -6.71 1.54 2.55
CA ARG A 58 -7.98 2.00 1.97
C ARG A 58 -7.80 3.26 1.13
N LEU A 59 -7.10 4.26 1.66
CA LEU A 59 -6.81 5.48 0.91
C LEU A 59 -6.00 5.20 -0.37
N ALA A 60 -5.02 4.31 -0.31
CA ALA A 60 -4.23 3.92 -1.48
C ALA A 60 -5.10 3.27 -2.58
N LYS A 61 -6.05 2.40 -2.20
CA LYS A 61 -7.01 1.80 -3.14
C LYS A 61 -7.91 2.86 -3.80
N GLU A 62 -8.44 3.79 -3.01
CA GLU A 62 -9.24 4.91 -3.55
C GLU A 62 -8.43 5.77 -4.55
N VAL A 63 -7.17 6.08 -4.24
CA VAL A 63 -6.29 6.83 -5.14
C VAL A 63 -5.92 6.03 -6.38
N ALA A 64 -5.76 4.71 -6.25
CA ALA A 64 -5.45 3.82 -7.37
C ALA A 64 -6.59 3.75 -8.39
N GLU A 65 -7.85 3.82 -7.94
CA GLU A 65 -9.04 3.77 -8.79
C GLU A 65 -9.34 5.11 -9.48
N ARG A 66 -8.83 6.23 -8.97
CA ARG A 66 -9.04 7.55 -9.59
C ARG A 66 -8.34 7.65 -10.95
N LYS A 67 -9.16 7.91 -11.98
CA LYS A 67 -8.69 8.19 -13.35
C LYS A 67 -8.15 9.62 -13.45
N GLY A 68 -7.21 9.84 -14.38
CA GLY A 68 -6.63 11.17 -14.63
C GLY A 68 -5.47 11.58 -13.71
N ILE A 69 -5.17 10.82 -12.66
CA ILE A 69 -4.04 11.10 -11.76
C ILE A 69 -2.78 10.41 -12.28
N LYS A 70 -1.84 11.20 -12.84
CA LYS A 70 -0.55 10.68 -13.32
C LYS A 70 0.40 10.28 -12.18
N LYS A 71 0.50 11.10 -11.13
CA LYS A 71 1.40 10.89 -9.98
C LYS A 71 0.61 10.46 -8.74
N LYS A 72 0.22 9.17 -8.70
CA LYS A 72 -0.65 8.64 -7.63
C LYS A 72 0.00 8.69 -6.25
N GLY A 73 1.29 8.39 -6.13
CA GLY A 73 2.02 8.53 -4.86
C GLY A 73 1.98 9.95 -4.28
N ALA A 74 2.29 10.96 -5.11
CA ALA A 74 2.23 12.36 -4.70
C ALA A 74 0.80 12.79 -4.32
N TYR A 75 -0.20 12.35 -5.07
CA TYR A 75 -1.59 12.64 -4.75
C TYR A 75 -2.06 11.98 -3.46
N PHE A 76 -1.66 10.73 -3.22
CA PHE A 76 -1.90 10.04 -1.96
C PHE A 76 -1.34 10.83 -0.78
N MET A 77 -0.09 11.29 -0.86
CA MET A 77 0.52 12.10 0.20
C MET A 77 -0.23 13.42 0.41
N LYS A 78 -0.67 14.08 -0.67
CA LYS A 78 -1.50 15.29 -0.57
C LYS A 78 -2.81 15.03 0.17
N VAL A 79 -3.54 13.97 -0.18
CA VAL A 79 -4.81 13.64 0.47
C VAL A 79 -4.59 13.23 1.93
N LEU A 80 -3.52 12.49 2.22
CA LEU A 80 -3.17 12.10 3.58
C LEU A 80 -2.92 13.30 4.49
N HIS A 81 -2.23 14.34 4.01
CA HIS A 81 -1.89 15.54 4.78
C HIS A 81 -3.01 16.60 4.82
N SER A 82 -4.03 16.48 3.98
CA SER A 82 -5.16 17.42 3.95
C SER A 82 -6.32 17.02 4.88
N ARG A 83 -6.14 15.95 5.65
CA ARG A 83 -7.08 15.47 6.67
C ARG A 83 -6.56 15.84 8.05
#